data_AF-A0A915HS45-F1
#
_entry.id   AF-A0A915HS45-F1
#
_cell.length_a   1.000
_cell.length_b   1.000
_cell.length_c   1.000
_cell.angle_alpha   90.00
_cell.angle_beta   90.00
_cell.angle_gamma   90.00
#
_symmetry.space_group_name_H-M   'P 1'
#
loop_
_entity.id
_entity.type
_entity.pdbx_description
1 polymer ?
#
loop_
_entity_poly.entity_id
_entity_poly.type
_entity_poly.pdbx_seq_one_letter_code
_entity_poly.pdbx_strand_id
1 'polypeptide(L)'
;MRKNLFTTNDNNGNLLCLAPTHEEPATSLFLDKLHYGPKNLPFLLYQISTKFRDEALPRYGLLRSKEFLMKDLYSFHENENCAKETYDLVNESYARLLGDRLGLQFFRVKATSGAMGGTSSHEFHLENACGQDEILYCKKCRTGFNMEVL
;
A
#
# COMPACT_ATOMS: atom_id res chain seq x y z
N MET A 1 -8.59 14.15 12.65
CA MET A 1 -7.92 13.76 11.38
C MET A 1 -6.38 13.82 11.40
N ARG A 2 -5.71 13.84 12.57
CA ARG A 2 -4.21 13.90 12.67
C ARG A 2 -3.59 12.74 13.46
N LYS A 3 -4.26 11.58 13.55
CA LYS A 3 -3.91 10.58 14.58
C LYS A 3 -2.66 9.73 14.33
N ASN A 4 -1.94 9.87 13.19
CA ASN A 4 -0.79 9.01 12.86
C ASN A 4 0.35 9.69 12.05
N LEU A 5 0.44 11.03 12.01
CA LEU A 5 1.47 11.74 11.23
C LEU A 5 2.47 12.43 12.15
N PHE A 6 3.77 12.11 11.99
CA PHE A 6 4.83 12.88 12.62
C PHE A 6 5.03 14.21 11.91
N THR A 7 5.05 15.29 12.67
CA THR A 7 5.32 16.64 12.18
C THR A 7 6.45 17.28 12.95
N THR A 8 7.30 18.04 12.26
CA THR A 8 8.37 18.85 12.87
C THR A 8 8.45 20.19 12.14
N ASN A 9 9.09 21.18 12.75
CA ASN A 9 9.44 22.42 12.05
C ASN A 9 10.94 22.41 11.71
N ASP A 10 11.32 22.97 10.57
CA ASP A 10 12.73 23.24 10.25
C ASP A 10 13.23 24.51 10.95
N ASN A 11 14.51 24.85 10.77
CA ASN A 11 15.12 26.05 11.36
C ASN A 11 14.50 27.37 10.88
N ASN A 12 13.79 27.36 9.75
CA ASN A 12 13.09 28.52 9.19
C ASN A 12 11.62 28.56 9.62
N GLY A 13 11.17 27.61 10.44
CA GLY A 13 9.78 27.51 10.90
C GLY A 13 8.83 26.85 9.90
N ASN A 14 9.34 26.23 8.83
CA ASN A 14 8.50 25.50 7.88
C ASN A 14 8.00 24.19 8.50
N LEU A 15 6.70 23.93 8.37
CA LEU A 15 6.11 22.67 8.82
C LEU A 15 6.49 21.54 7.86
N LEU A 16 7.16 20.53 8.40
CA LEU A 16 7.55 19.30 7.72
C LEU A 16 6.80 18.11 8.33
N CYS A 17 6.76 17.00 7.58
CA CYS A 17 6.30 15.72 8.09
C CYS A 17 7.28 14.60 7.73
N LEU A 18 7.33 13.57 8.56
CA LEU A 18 7.99 12.32 8.19
C LEU A 18 6.99 11.46 7.43
N ALA A 19 7.36 11.02 6.23
CA ALA A 19 6.44 10.41 5.28
C ALA A 19 5.87 9.07 5.79
N PRO A 20 4.54 8.94 5.99
CA PRO A 20 3.90 7.66 6.28
C PRO A 20 3.66 6.83 4.99
N THR A 21 3.66 7.51 3.85
CA THR A 21 3.46 7.05 2.47
C THR A 21 3.82 8.22 1.51
N HIS A 22 3.82 8.00 0.19
CA HIS A 22 4.29 8.96 -0.82
C HIS A 22 3.35 9.19 -2.01
N GLU A 23 2.02 9.11 -1.85
CA GLU A 23 1.07 9.42 -2.92
C GLU A 23 1.29 10.83 -3.48
N GLU A 24 1.41 11.84 -2.63
CA GLU A 24 1.57 13.24 -3.03
C GLU A 24 2.94 13.50 -3.66
N PRO A 25 4.08 13.09 -3.06
CA PRO A 25 5.39 13.20 -3.71
C PRO A 25 5.49 12.44 -5.04
N ALA A 26 4.92 11.22 -5.14
CA ALA A 26 4.92 10.47 -6.38
C ALA A 26 4.10 11.17 -7.46
N THR A 27 2.95 11.74 -7.10
CA THR A 27 2.10 12.53 -7.99
C THR A 27 2.80 13.81 -8.44
N SER A 28 3.46 14.54 -7.53
CA SER A 28 4.24 15.73 -7.88
C SER A 28 5.36 15.39 -8.85
N LEU A 29 6.11 14.32 -8.58
CA LEU A 29 7.17 13.85 -9.46
C LEU A 29 6.62 13.46 -10.84
N PHE A 30 5.50 12.76 -10.87
CA PHE A 30 4.82 12.43 -12.12
C PHE A 30 4.47 13.69 -12.91
N LEU A 31 3.83 14.69 -12.30
CA LEU A 31 3.48 15.94 -12.95
C LEU A 31 4.71 16.69 -13.49
N ASP A 32 5.80 16.74 -12.72
CA ASP A 32 7.04 17.40 -13.14
C ASP A 32 7.72 16.68 -14.32
N LYS A 33 7.67 15.33 -14.32
CA LYS A 33 8.28 14.50 -15.34
C LYS A 33 7.43 14.34 -16.60
N LEU A 34 6.11 14.46 -16.52
CA LEU A 34 5.20 14.18 -17.64
C LEU A 34 4.75 15.41 -18.44
N HIS A 35 5.56 16.45 -18.45
CA HIS A 35 5.62 17.41 -19.58
C HIS A 35 5.70 16.71 -20.96
N TYR A 36 5.98 15.41 -21.01
CA TYR A 36 6.11 14.55 -22.19
C TYR A 36 4.85 13.70 -22.55
N GLY A 37 3.62 14.14 -22.27
CA GLY A 37 2.38 13.63 -22.91
C GLY A 37 1.99 12.12 -22.76
N PRO A 38 0.84 11.69 -23.34
CA PRO A 38 0.24 10.35 -23.13
C PRO A 38 1.13 9.16 -23.52
N LYS A 39 2.17 9.38 -24.34
CA LYS A 39 3.07 8.33 -24.84
C LYS A 39 3.91 7.66 -23.75
N ASN A 40 4.01 8.28 -22.57
CA ASN A 40 4.78 7.75 -21.46
C ASN A 40 3.93 7.00 -20.42
N LEU A 41 2.66 6.70 -20.76
CA LEU A 41 1.77 5.88 -19.96
C LEU A 41 1.68 4.46 -20.53
N PRO A 42 1.57 3.42 -19.68
CA PRO A 42 1.54 3.49 -18.22
C PRO A 42 2.91 3.80 -17.61
N PHE A 43 2.94 4.66 -16.60
CA PHE A 43 4.15 4.99 -15.84
C PHE A 43 4.09 4.34 -14.45
N LEU A 44 5.09 3.53 -14.12
CA LEU A 44 5.19 2.85 -12.83
C LEU A 44 6.47 3.30 -12.12
N LEU A 45 6.32 3.68 -10.85
CA LEU A 45 7.41 4.03 -9.96
C LEU A 45 7.26 3.24 -8.67
N TYR A 46 8.34 2.65 -8.18
CA TYR A 46 8.36 2.05 -6.86
C TYR A 46 9.64 2.43 -6.13
N GLN A 47 9.57 2.33 -4.81
CA GLN A 47 10.72 2.50 -3.94
C GLN A 47 10.67 1.48 -2.80
N ILE A 48 11.81 1.26 -2.17
CA ILE A 48 11.92 0.56 -0.89
C ILE A 48 12.55 1.58 0.04
N SER A 49 11.75 2.16 0.94
CA SER A 49 12.22 3.22 1.82
C SER A 49 11.53 3.17 3.18
N THR A 50 12.21 3.72 4.18
CA THR A 50 11.71 3.85 5.55
C THR A 50 10.51 4.77 5.60
N LYS A 51 9.49 4.37 6.36
CA LYS A 51 8.26 5.13 6.60
C LYS A 51 8.08 5.36 8.09
N PHE A 52 7.35 6.43 8.40
CA PHE A 52 7.07 6.82 9.77
C PHE A 52 5.57 7.00 9.99
N ARG A 53 5.01 6.29 10.96
CA ARG A 53 3.60 6.43 11.38
C ARG A 53 3.57 6.64 12.88
N ASP A 54 2.90 7.69 13.36
CA ASP A 54 2.78 7.98 14.78
C ASP A 54 1.74 7.05 15.44
N GLU A 55 2.04 5.76 15.42
CA GLU A 55 1.20 4.69 15.93
C GLU A 55 0.98 4.86 17.44
N ALA A 56 -0.28 4.97 17.85
CA ALA A 56 -0.63 5.20 19.25
C ALA A 56 -0.22 4.04 20.17
N LEU A 57 -0.29 2.80 19.67
CA LEU A 57 0.05 1.60 20.44
C LEU A 57 1.00 0.66 19.67
N PRO A 58 2.30 1.00 19.59
CA PRO A 58 3.30 0.14 18.96
C PRO A 58 3.43 -1.17 19.74
N ARG A 59 3.41 -2.31 19.05
CA ARG A 59 3.41 -3.65 19.67
C ARG A 59 3.97 -4.70 18.72
N TYR A 60 4.41 -5.83 19.28
CA TYR A 60 4.89 -6.99 18.52
C TYR A 60 6.13 -6.70 17.65
N GLY A 61 7.00 -5.80 18.10
CA GLY A 61 8.26 -5.50 17.42
C GLY A 61 8.04 -4.95 16.00
N LEU A 62 8.55 -5.67 15.00
CA LEU A 62 8.50 -5.27 13.59
C LEU A 62 7.09 -5.31 12.98
N LEU A 63 6.14 -6.00 13.60
CA LEU A 63 4.78 -6.13 13.06
C LEU A 63 3.97 -4.83 13.18
N ARG A 64 4.21 -4.02 14.23
CA ARG A 64 3.51 -2.73 14.43
C ARG A 64 4.42 -1.74 15.16
N SER A 65 5.27 -1.07 14.40
CA SER A 65 6.24 -0.06 14.87
C SER A 65 5.92 1.34 14.33
N LYS A 66 6.62 2.35 14.86
CA LYS A 66 6.53 3.74 14.40
C LYS A 66 7.44 4.05 13.22
N GLU A 67 8.50 3.27 13.04
CA GLU A 67 9.44 3.32 11.92
C GLU A 67 9.54 1.92 11.32
N PHE A 68 9.37 1.78 10.01
CA PHE A 68 9.42 0.50 9.31
C PHE A 68 9.80 0.65 7.84
N LEU A 69 10.30 -0.43 7.24
CA LEU A 69 10.61 -0.49 5.82
C LEU A 69 9.34 -0.82 5.02
N MET A 70 9.10 -0.11 3.93
CA MET A 70 7.97 -0.38 3.05
C MET A 70 8.40 -0.32 1.59
N LYS A 71 7.87 -1.26 0.81
CA LYS A 71 7.87 -1.21 -0.65
C LYS A 71 6.54 -0.65 -1.13
N ASP A 72 6.55 0.59 -1.60
CA ASP A 72 5.42 1.32 -2.16
C ASP A 72 5.59 1.48 -3.68
N LEU A 73 4.51 1.30 -4.42
CA LEU A 73 4.46 1.42 -5.88
C LEU A 73 3.27 2.29 -6.27
N TYR A 74 3.54 3.25 -7.16
CA TYR A 74 2.58 4.18 -7.72
C TYR A 74 2.55 3.99 -9.24
N SER A 75 1.35 3.86 -9.80
CA SER A 75 1.16 3.64 -11.22
C SER A 75 0.16 4.63 -11.79
N PHE A 76 0.49 5.23 -12.91
CA PHE A 76 -0.29 6.26 -13.57
C PHE A 76 -0.67 5.81 -14.96
N HIS A 77 -1.93 6.04 -15.34
CA HIS A 77 -2.57 5.42 -16.50
C HIS A 77 -3.44 6.42 -17.24
N GLU A 78 -3.61 6.20 -18.54
CA GLU A 78 -4.47 7.04 -19.38
C GLU A 78 -5.97 6.78 -19.15
N ASN A 79 -6.34 5.58 -18.69
CA ASN A 79 -7.72 5.18 -18.46
C ASN A 79 -7.81 4.04 -17.43
N GLU A 80 -9.05 3.75 -17.00
CA GLU A 80 -9.34 2.76 -15.96
C GLU A 80 -9.01 1.32 -16.38
N ASN A 81 -9.15 0.97 -17.66
CA ASN A 81 -8.82 -0.37 -18.14
C ASN A 81 -7.31 -0.64 -18.03
N CYS A 82 -6.48 0.31 -18.46
CA CYS A 82 -5.03 0.24 -18.31
C CYS A 82 -4.60 0.17 -16.83
N ALA A 83 -5.28 0.93 -15.96
CA ALA A 83 -5.07 0.86 -14.51
C ALA A 83 -5.42 -0.51 -13.93
N LYS A 84 -6.52 -1.12 -14.39
CA LYS A 84 -6.96 -2.45 -13.98
C LYS A 84 -5.98 -3.54 -14.42
N GLU A 85 -5.47 -3.48 -15.65
CA GLU A 85 -4.45 -4.43 -16.13
C GLU A 85 -3.18 -4.37 -15.28
N THR A 86 -2.74 -3.15 -14.93
CA THR A 86 -1.58 -2.96 -14.04
C THR A 86 -1.87 -3.45 -12.63
N TYR A 87 -3.08 -3.22 -12.12
CA TYR A 87 -3.51 -3.73 -10.83
C TYR A 87 -3.45 -5.26 -10.77
N ASP A 88 -3.97 -5.95 -11.78
CA ASP A 88 -3.94 -7.41 -11.88
C ASP A 88 -2.50 -7.93 -11.98
N LEU A 89 -1.66 -7.25 -12.78
CA LEU A 89 -0.22 -7.56 -12.89
C LEU A 89 0.52 -7.44 -11.55
N VAL A 90 0.25 -6.38 -10.78
CA VAL A 90 0.87 -6.16 -9.46
C VAL A 90 0.39 -7.22 -8.46
N ASN A 91 -0.91 -7.52 -8.43
CA ASN A 91 -1.47 -8.56 -7.58
C ASN A 91 -0.82 -9.93 -7.84
N GLU A 92 -0.67 -10.30 -9.11
CA GLU A 92 -0.02 -11.55 -9.49
C GLU A 92 1.47 -11.55 -9.16
N SER A 93 2.13 -10.40 -9.29
CA SER A 93 3.54 -10.27 -8.92
C SER A 93 3.77 -10.43 -7.42
N TYR A 94 2.86 -9.92 -6.57
CA TYR A 94 2.88 -10.19 -5.12
C TYR A 94 2.60 -11.66 -4.81
N ALA A 95 1.64 -12.29 -5.50
CA ALA A 95 1.34 -13.71 -5.32
C ALA A 95 2.57 -14.60 -5.60
N ARG A 96 3.26 -14.37 -6.73
CA ARG A 96 4.51 -15.08 -7.06
C ARG A 96 5.65 -14.78 -6.09
N LEU A 97 5.77 -13.54 -5.63
CA LEU A 97 6.79 -13.18 -4.65
C LEU A 97 6.56 -13.90 -3.31
N LEU A 98 5.35 -13.83 -2.77
CA LEU A 98 5.02 -14.42 -1.48
C LEU A 98 5.01 -15.95 -1.54
N GLY A 99 4.35 -16.53 -2.55
CA GLY A 99 4.20 -17.97 -2.71
C GLY A 99 5.46 -18.64 -3.25
N ASP A 100 5.85 -18.32 -4.49
CA ASP A 100 6.88 -19.08 -5.21
C ASP A 100 8.29 -18.75 -4.73
N ARG A 101 8.58 -17.47 -4.44
CA ARG A 101 9.92 -17.02 -4.06
C ARG A 101 10.18 -17.14 -2.56
N LEU A 102 9.21 -16.75 -1.73
CA LEU A 102 9.36 -16.75 -0.27
C LEU A 102 8.78 -18.00 0.40
N GLY A 103 8.02 -18.84 -0.33
CA GLY A 103 7.47 -20.09 0.21
C GLY A 103 6.35 -19.88 1.24
N LEU A 104 5.73 -18.70 1.27
CA LEU A 104 4.72 -18.33 2.26
C LEU A 104 3.34 -18.84 1.85
N GLN A 105 2.61 -19.40 2.81
CA GLN A 105 1.17 -19.66 2.67
C GLN A 105 0.43 -18.38 3.03
N PHE A 106 -0.37 -17.85 2.09
CA PHE A 106 -1.08 -16.59 2.27
C PHE A 106 -2.51 -16.66 1.74
N PHE A 107 -3.37 -15.78 2.26
CA PHE A 107 -4.73 -15.54 1.77
C PHE A 107 -4.78 -14.18 1.10
N ARG A 108 -5.18 -14.15 -0.18
CA ARG A 108 -5.54 -12.91 -0.88
C ARG A 108 -7.03 -12.66 -0.70
N VAL A 109 -7.38 -11.55 -0.06
CA VAL A 109 -8.78 -11.20 0.26
C VAL A 109 -9.10 -9.80 -0.25
N LYS A 110 -10.38 -9.55 -0.57
CA LYS A 110 -10.87 -8.21 -0.87
C LYS A 110 -10.88 -7.37 0.40
N ALA A 111 -10.46 -6.12 0.29
CA ALA A 111 -10.34 -5.20 1.41
C ALA A 111 -11.00 -3.85 1.11
N THR A 112 -11.13 -3.01 2.14
CA THR A 112 -11.55 -1.63 1.98
C THR A 112 -10.38 -0.81 1.43
N SER A 113 -10.65 0.17 0.57
CA SER A 113 -9.62 1.14 0.14
C SER A 113 -9.24 2.11 1.27
N GLY A 114 -10.03 2.13 2.36
CA GLY A 114 -9.75 2.89 3.57
C GLY A 114 -9.43 4.36 3.32
N ALA A 115 -8.45 4.88 4.05
CA ALA A 115 -8.01 6.28 3.97
C ALA A 115 -7.26 6.62 2.68
N MET A 116 -6.86 5.62 1.87
CA MET A 116 -6.15 5.83 0.61
C MET A 116 -7.10 6.20 -0.54
N GLY A 117 -8.39 5.93 -0.38
CA GLY A 117 -9.39 6.11 -1.44
C GLY A 117 -9.27 5.09 -2.57
N GLY A 118 -10.30 4.97 -3.41
CA GLY A 118 -10.34 4.05 -4.56
C GLY A 118 -11.45 3.01 -4.51
N THR A 119 -11.63 2.27 -5.61
CA THR A 119 -12.77 1.36 -5.84
C THR A 119 -12.45 -0.12 -5.65
N SER A 120 -11.17 -0.51 -5.63
CA SER A 120 -10.74 -1.91 -5.52
C SER A 120 -9.47 -2.03 -4.67
N SER A 121 -9.51 -2.89 -3.67
CA SER A 121 -8.38 -3.18 -2.79
C SER A 121 -8.30 -4.68 -2.48
N HIS A 122 -7.08 -5.21 -2.44
CA HIS A 122 -6.79 -6.58 -2.02
C HIS A 122 -5.65 -6.56 -1.02
N GLU A 123 -5.81 -7.36 0.04
CA GLU A 123 -4.80 -7.57 1.06
C GLU A 123 -4.27 -9.00 1.01
N PHE A 124 -3.01 -9.17 1.39
CA PHE A 124 -2.32 -10.45 1.48
C PHE A 124 -2.05 -10.75 2.95
N HIS A 125 -2.74 -11.76 3.49
CA HIS A 125 -2.70 -12.13 4.90
C HIS A 125 -1.94 -13.43 5.10
N LEU A 126 -1.13 -13.50 6.14
CA LEU A 126 -0.53 -14.74 6.62
C LEU A 126 -1.27 -15.19 7.87
N GLU A 127 -1.60 -16.48 7.96
CA GLU A 127 -2.26 -17.03 9.14
C GLU A 127 -1.30 -16.97 10.33
N ASN A 128 -1.71 -16.26 11.37
CA ASN A 128 -0.94 -16.14 12.60
C ASN A 128 -1.85 -15.86 13.79
N ALA A 129 -1.63 -16.53 14.91
CA ALA A 129 -2.41 -16.33 16.14
C ALA A 129 -2.25 -14.92 16.74
N CYS A 130 -1.17 -14.19 16.40
CA CYS A 130 -0.96 -12.79 16.79
C CYS A 130 -1.46 -11.79 15.74
N GLY A 131 -2.14 -12.26 14.68
CA GLY A 131 -2.77 -11.42 13.67
C GLY A 131 -3.78 -10.46 14.29
N GLN A 132 -3.90 -9.27 13.71
CA GLN A 132 -4.84 -8.24 14.19
C GLN A 132 -6.06 -8.11 13.29
N ASP A 133 -6.02 -8.72 12.12
CA ASP A 133 -7.09 -8.71 11.14
C ASP A 133 -7.88 -10.01 11.20
N GLU A 134 -9.20 -9.89 11.05
CA GLU A 134 -10.09 -11.02 10.89
C GLU A 134 -10.56 -11.08 9.43
N ILE A 135 -10.41 -12.25 8.82
CA ILE A 135 -10.83 -12.49 7.43
C ILE A 135 -11.92 -13.54 7.36
N LEU A 136 -12.91 -13.31 6.50
CA LEU A 136 -13.86 -14.33 6.09
C LEU A 136 -13.35 -14.98 4.82
N TYR A 137 -13.10 -16.29 4.86
CA TYR A 137 -12.59 -17.02 3.70
C TYR A 137 -13.46 -18.23 3.38
N CYS A 138 -14.01 -18.26 2.16
CA CYS A 138 -14.74 -19.42 1.66
C CYS A 138 -13.77 -20.41 1.00
N LYS A 139 -13.47 -21.51 1.70
CA LYS A 139 -12.59 -22.58 1.18
C LYS A 139 -13.09 -23.21 -0.12
N LYS A 140 -14.41 -23.27 -0.34
CA LYS A 140 -15.01 -23.84 -1.56
C LYS A 140 -14.85 -22.91 -2.77
N CYS A 141 -15.12 -21.62 -2.58
CA CYS A 141 -15.08 -20.62 -3.66
C CYS A 141 -13.67 -20.05 -3.87
N ARG A 142 -12.74 -20.27 -2.93
CA ARG A 142 -11.39 -19.69 -2.90
C ARG A 142 -11.39 -18.16 -2.94
N THR A 143 -12.39 -17.56 -2.30
CA THR A 143 -12.57 -16.11 -2.18
C THR A 143 -12.68 -15.72 -0.71
N GLY A 144 -12.20 -14.53 -0.36
CA GLY A 144 -12.34 -13.99 0.98
C GLY A 144 -12.40 -12.48 1.02
N PHE A 145 -12.78 -11.97 2.18
CA PHE A 145 -12.98 -10.56 2.49
C PHE A 145 -12.36 -10.27 3.85
N ASN A 146 -11.72 -9.11 4.00
CA ASN A 146 -11.45 -8.56 5.31
C ASN A 146 -12.81 -8.17 5.96
N MET A 147 -12.99 -8.47 7.24
CA MET A 147 -14.20 -8.11 7.99
C MET A 147 -14.53 -6.61 7.96
N GLU A 148 -13.53 -5.74 7.79
CA GLU A 148 -13.72 -4.29 7.65
C GLU A 148 -14.51 -3.86 6.38
N VAL A 149 -14.74 -4.80 5.45
CA VAL A 149 -15.52 -4.55 4.22
C VAL A 149 -17.04 -4.70 4.44
N LEU A 150 -17.45 -5.33 5.55
CA LEU A 150 -18.86 -5.56 5.92
C LEU A 150 -19.39 -4.44 6.82
#